data_AF-A0A1G4X8R8-F1
#
_entry.id   AF-A0A1G4X8R8-F1
#
_cell.length_a   1.000
_cell.length_b   1.000
_cell.length_c   1.000
_cell.angle_alpha   90.00
_cell.angle_beta   90.00
_cell.angle_gamma   90.00
#
_symmetry.space_group_name_H-M   'P 1'
#
loop_
_entity.id
_entity.type
_entity.pdbx_description
1 polymer ?
#
loop_
_entity_poly.entity_id
_entity_poly.type
_entity_poly.pdbx_seq_one_letter_code
_entity_poly.pdbx_strand_id
1 'polypeptide(L)'
;MPFLTRPHVEQLAGGEWSLTEPLVYAGRSEQWMVPTGFVTDFASVPVPVRWLIPADGPWTAAAVVHDWFCEVGIAAGQVSSRDADGVFRRMCRELGTPVLRRWLMWAGVRWGAVASPVRRPGLARDLPAVLAISVLAVPLVVPVSLVVGIGLAVDAVVDRALTLALRLTGHPADPPGSWLDERVVPPQSKPDSR
;
A
#
# COMPACT_ATOMS: atom_id res chain seq x y z
N MET A 1 13.53 4.38 17.68
CA MET A 1 12.47 3.79 16.84
C MET A 1 13.02 2.50 16.24
N PRO A 2 12.20 1.45 16.05
CA PRO A 2 12.68 0.13 15.62
C PRO A 2 13.08 0.05 14.14
N PHE A 3 12.64 1.01 13.31
CA PHE A 3 13.19 1.17 11.97
C PHE A 3 14.56 1.85 12.03
N LEU A 4 15.57 1.17 11.47
CA LEU A 4 16.94 1.66 11.43
C LEU A 4 17.18 2.59 10.23
N THR A 5 16.46 2.37 9.14
CA THR A 5 16.48 3.21 7.93
C THR A 5 15.09 3.76 7.62
N ARG A 6 15.03 4.83 6.83
CA ARG A 6 13.78 5.37 6.27
C ARG A 6 13.58 4.80 4.87
N PRO A 7 12.32 4.64 4.40
CA PRO A 7 12.07 4.23 3.04
C PRO A 7 12.46 5.37 2.09
N HIS A 8 13.40 5.08 1.19
CA HIS A 8 13.68 5.90 0.01
C HIS A 8 13.11 5.18 -1.21
N VAL A 9 12.27 5.88 -1.95
CA VAL A 9 11.49 5.29 -3.04
C VAL A 9 11.52 6.18 -4.29
N GLU A 10 11.46 5.53 -5.43
CA GLU A 10 11.25 6.16 -6.73
C GLU A 10 9.98 5.61 -7.37
N GLN A 11 9.16 6.50 -7.95
CA GLN A 11 7.92 6.10 -8.60
C GLN A 11 8.20 5.57 -10.00
N LEU A 12 7.76 4.35 -10.27
CA LEU A 12 7.82 3.72 -11.58
C LEU A 12 6.69 4.22 -12.49
N ALA A 13 6.86 4.08 -13.81
CA ALA A 13 5.86 4.51 -14.80
C ALA A 13 4.47 3.86 -14.59
N GLY A 14 4.43 2.65 -14.02
CA GLY A 14 3.19 1.94 -13.70
C GLY A 14 2.44 2.46 -12.45
N GLY A 15 2.99 3.45 -11.74
CA GLY A 15 2.43 3.99 -10.49
C GLY A 15 2.85 3.25 -9.23
N GLU A 16 3.59 2.14 -9.37
CA GLU A 16 4.27 1.42 -8.30
C GLU A 16 5.52 2.17 -7.83
N TRP A 17 6.07 1.77 -6.69
CA TRP A 17 7.25 2.39 -6.09
C TRP A 17 8.36 1.38 -5.94
N SER A 18 9.59 1.74 -6.30
CA SER A 18 10.77 0.92 -6.09
C SER A 18 11.63 1.49 -4.97
N LEU A 19 12.10 0.64 -4.06
CA LEU A 19 13.07 1.05 -3.04
C LEU A 19 14.42 1.40 -3.68
N THR A 20 14.92 2.60 -3.43
CA THR A 20 16.26 3.01 -3.88
C THR A 20 17.35 2.65 -2.86
N GLU A 21 16.97 2.40 -1.60
CA GLU A 21 17.85 1.96 -0.52
C GLU A 21 17.22 0.82 0.29
N PRO A 22 18.03 -0.01 0.97
CA PRO A 22 17.50 -1.08 1.79
C PRO A 22 16.69 -0.55 2.99
N LEU A 23 15.51 -1.12 3.20
CA LEU A 23 14.69 -0.82 4.37
C LEU A 23 14.95 -1.87 5.46
N VAL A 24 15.41 -1.43 6.63
CA VAL A 24 15.76 -2.32 7.74
C VAL A 24 14.88 -2.03 8.95
N TYR A 25 14.15 -3.07 9.37
CA TYR A 25 13.38 -3.08 10.59
C TYR A 25 14.05 -4.00 11.62
N ALA A 26 14.31 -3.48 12.81
CA ALA A 26 14.84 -4.21 13.96
C ALA A 26 13.76 -4.31 15.05
N GLY A 27 13.12 -5.47 15.12
CA GLY A 27 12.17 -5.83 16.16
C GLY A 27 12.87 -6.20 17.48
N ARG A 28 12.15 -6.85 18.39
CA ARG A 28 12.70 -7.22 19.71
C ARG A 28 13.67 -8.39 19.65
N SER A 29 13.38 -9.34 18.76
CA SER A 29 14.12 -10.61 18.60
C SER A 29 14.45 -10.90 17.14
N GLU A 30 13.87 -10.13 16.23
CA GLU A 30 13.86 -10.36 14.81
C GLU A 30 14.33 -9.12 14.07
N GLN A 31 15.04 -9.32 12.97
CA GLN A 31 15.45 -8.26 12.07
C GLN A 31 15.04 -8.64 10.65
N TRP A 32 14.44 -7.69 9.94
CA TRP A 32 13.98 -7.86 8.57
C TRP A 32 14.60 -6.78 7.69
N MET A 33 15.13 -7.20 6.54
CA MET A 33 15.72 -6.32 5.54
C MET A 33 14.97 -6.51 4.24
N VAL A 34 14.39 -5.43 3.74
CA VAL A 34 13.84 -5.37 2.38
C VAL A 34 14.95 -4.83 1.48
N PRO A 35 15.35 -5.57 0.43
CA PRO A 35 16.45 -5.17 -0.43
C PRO A 35 16.08 -3.97 -1.31
N THR A 36 17.10 -3.22 -1.74
CA THR A 36 16.98 -2.23 -2.82
C THR A 36 16.39 -2.88 -4.07
N GLY A 37 15.56 -2.14 -4.80
CA GLY A 37 14.88 -2.61 -6.01
C GLY A 37 13.57 -3.36 -5.75
N PHE A 38 13.18 -3.56 -4.49
CA PHE A 38 11.87 -4.13 -4.16
C PHE A 38 10.75 -3.16 -4.59
N VAL A 39 9.77 -3.70 -5.31
CA VAL A 39 8.63 -2.95 -5.83
C VAL A 39 7.43 -3.13 -4.89
N THR A 40 6.76 -2.04 -4.58
CA THR A 40 5.66 -1.96 -3.61
C THR A 40 4.60 -0.98 -4.10
N ASP A 41 3.33 -1.30 -3.85
CA ASP A 41 2.20 -0.39 -4.02
C ASP A 41 1.74 0.24 -2.68
N PHE A 42 2.56 0.07 -1.63
CA PHE A 42 2.31 0.43 -0.24
C PHE A 42 1.08 -0.25 0.34
N ALA A 43 -0.04 0.50 0.41
CA ALA A 43 -1.29 -0.02 0.95
C ALA A 43 -2.30 -0.05 -0.18
N SER A 44 -2.62 -1.26 -0.67
CA SER A 44 -3.67 -1.52 -1.65
C SER A 44 -5.07 -1.31 -1.04
N VAL A 45 -5.41 -0.04 -0.77
CA VAL A 45 -6.68 0.37 -0.14
C VAL A 45 -7.65 0.86 -1.21
N PRO A 46 -8.92 0.39 -1.20
CA PRO A 46 -9.96 0.89 -2.09
C PRO A 46 -10.08 2.42 -2.00
N VAL A 47 -10.14 3.10 -3.15
CA VAL A 47 -10.15 4.57 -3.25
C VAL A 47 -11.18 5.23 -2.32
N PRO A 48 -12.44 4.75 -2.21
CA PRO A 48 -13.43 5.37 -1.34
C PRO A 48 -13.12 5.29 0.16
N VAL A 49 -12.13 4.48 0.57
CA VAL A 49 -11.69 4.32 1.97
C VAL A 49 -10.40 5.12 2.24
N ARG A 50 -9.77 5.69 1.21
CA ARG A 50 -8.49 6.43 1.34
C ARG A 50 -8.58 7.69 2.19
N TRP A 51 -9.78 8.23 2.43
CA TRP A 51 -9.98 9.30 3.41
C TRP A 51 -9.63 8.88 4.85
N LEU A 52 -9.74 7.58 5.17
CA LEU A 52 -9.47 7.04 6.50
C LEU A 52 -8.06 6.46 6.60
N ILE A 53 -7.67 5.68 5.59
CA ILE A 53 -6.37 5.04 5.46
C ILE A 53 -5.82 5.43 4.08
N PRO A 54 -5.07 6.54 3.98
CA PRO A 54 -4.38 6.88 2.75
C PRO A 54 -3.39 5.79 2.34
N ALA A 55 -2.97 5.80 1.07
CA ALA A 55 -2.04 4.81 0.53
C ALA A 55 -0.69 4.86 1.27
N ASP A 56 -0.26 6.05 1.66
CA ASP A 56 0.93 6.34 2.42
C ASP A 56 0.60 7.02 3.77
N GLY A 57 1.58 7.06 4.67
CA GLY A 57 1.44 7.71 5.97
C GLY A 57 2.52 7.27 6.94
N PRO A 58 2.29 7.43 8.26
CA PRO A 58 3.24 6.98 9.27
C PRO A 58 3.60 5.49 9.15
N TRP A 59 2.70 4.67 8.59
CA TRP A 59 2.87 3.23 8.39
C TRP A 59 3.55 2.82 7.08
N THR A 60 3.94 3.75 6.19
CA THR A 60 4.50 3.40 4.87
C THR A 60 5.65 2.41 4.99
N ALA A 61 6.61 2.62 5.90
CA ALA A 61 7.72 1.69 6.12
C ALA A 61 7.24 0.28 6.55
N ALA A 62 6.17 0.19 7.33
CA ALA A 62 5.58 -1.09 7.71
C ALA A 62 4.91 -1.80 6.53
N ALA A 63 4.27 -1.04 5.63
CA ALA A 63 3.61 -1.57 4.44
C ALA A 63 4.63 -2.22 3.51
N VAL A 64 5.75 -1.54 3.23
CA VAL A 64 6.85 -2.08 2.42
C VAL A 64 7.39 -3.41 2.97
N VAL A 65 7.60 -3.50 4.29
CA VAL A 65 8.05 -4.76 4.93
C VAL A 65 6.99 -5.86 4.82
N HIS A 66 5.70 -5.50 4.93
CA HIS A 66 4.59 -6.46 4.82
C HIS A 66 4.41 -6.99 3.39
N ASP A 67 4.56 -6.14 2.38
CA ASP A 67 4.54 -6.54 0.98
C ASP A 67 5.65 -7.54 0.70
N TRP A 68 6.87 -7.25 1.17
CA TRP A 68 8.00 -8.16 1.06
C TRP A 68 7.76 -9.50 1.76
N PHE A 69 7.12 -9.50 2.94
CA PHE A 69 6.70 -10.74 3.58
C PHE A 69 5.70 -11.51 2.71
N CYS A 70 4.72 -10.83 2.13
CA CYS A 70 3.68 -11.48 1.32
C CYS A 70 4.22 -12.08 0.03
N GLU A 71 5.18 -11.41 -0.61
CA GLU A 71 5.76 -11.83 -1.89
C GLU A 71 6.87 -12.87 -1.71
N VAL A 72 7.79 -12.63 -0.77
CA VAL A 72 9.01 -13.43 -0.61
C VAL A 72 8.99 -14.25 0.67
N GLY A 73 8.76 -13.59 1.82
CA GLY A 73 8.97 -14.19 3.13
C GLY A 73 8.09 -15.42 3.41
N ILE A 74 6.82 -15.39 3.01
CA ILE A 74 5.88 -16.51 3.22
C ILE A 74 6.24 -17.69 2.32
N ALA A 75 6.53 -17.45 1.04
CA ALA A 75 6.90 -18.51 0.10
C ALA A 75 8.23 -19.18 0.49
N ALA A 76 9.17 -18.41 1.03
CA ALA A 76 10.45 -18.90 1.56
C ALA A 76 10.32 -19.59 2.95
N GLY A 77 9.13 -19.62 3.56
CA GLY A 77 8.91 -20.21 4.88
C GLY A 77 9.57 -19.44 6.04
N GLN A 78 9.99 -18.18 5.81
CA GLN A 78 10.64 -17.34 6.81
C GLN A 78 9.65 -16.76 7.84
N VAL A 79 8.41 -16.54 7.41
CA VAL A 79 7.33 -15.98 8.24
C VAL A 79 5.99 -16.58 7.86
N SER A 80 5.13 -16.85 8.84
CA SER A 80 3.76 -17.29 8.54
C SER A 80 2.89 -16.10 8.14
N SER A 81 1.85 -16.34 7.33
CA SER A 81 0.85 -15.31 6.96
C SER A 81 0.31 -14.55 8.18
N ARG A 82 -0.01 -15.27 9.26
CA ARG A 82 -0.52 -14.69 10.50
C ARG A 82 0.54 -13.84 11.22
N ASP A 83 1.79 -14.31 11.25
CA ASP A 83 2.87 -13.58 11.87
C ASP A 83 3.21 -12.31 11.08
N ALA A 84 3.24 -12.37 9.75
CA ALA A 84 3.43 -11.22 8.88
C ALA A 84 2.41 -10.11 9.18
N ASP A 85 1.11 -10.47 9.22
CA ASP A 85 0.03 -9.52 9.53
C ASP A 85 0.14 -8.99 10.99
N GLY A 86 0.57 -9.84 11.93
CA GLY A 86 0.79 -9.46 13.33
C GLY A 86 1.99 -8.52 13.52
N VAL A 87 3.10 -8.79 12.84
CA VAL A 87 4.30 -7.95 12.78
C VAL A 87 3.95 -6.60 12.15
N PHE A 88 3.19 -6.59 11.05
CA PHE A 88 2.69 -5.36 10.43
C PHE A 88 1.92 -4.46 11.39
N ARG A 89 0.97 -5.03 12.14
CA ARG A 89 0.21 -4.26 13.15
C ARG A 89 1.13 -3.73 14.27
N ARG A 90 2.14 -4.49 14.66
CA ARG A 90 3.15 -4.06 15.65
C ARG A 90 3.98 -2.90 15.12
N MET A 91 4.50 -3.00 13.90
CA MET A 91 5.24 -1.92 13.23
C MET A 91 4.40 -0.66 13.12
N CYS A 92 3.11 -0.77 12.75
CA CYS A 92 2.17 0.35 12.75
C CYS A 92 2.07 1.03 14.12
N ARG A 93 1.99 0.26 15.22
CA ARG A 93 1.97 0.83 16.57
C ARG A 93 3.26 1.59 16.89
N GLU A 94 4.40 1.04 16.52
CA GLU A 94 5.72 1.63 16.78
C GLU A 94 5.98 2.90 15.96
N LEU A 95 5.38 2.98 14.78
CA LEU A 95 5.37 4.18 13.92
C LEU A 95 4.32 5.22 14.34
N GLY A 96 3.55 4.96 15.40
CA GLY A 96 2.57 5.92 15.93
C GLY A 96 1.22 5.89 15.22
N THR A 97 0.91 4.86 14.42
CA THR A 97 -0.40 4.73 13.79
C THR A 97 -1.52 4.63 14.85
N PRO A 98 -2.57 5.47 14.75
CA PRO A 98 -3.68 5.47 15.68
C PRO A 98 -4.33 4.10 15.84
N VAL A 99 -4.88 3.85 17.04
CA VAL A 99 -5.41 2.54 17.44
C VAL A 99 -6.42 2.00 16.44
N LEU A 100 -7.43 2.80 16.12
CA LEU A 100 -8.46 2.41 15.17
C LEU A 100 -7.85 2.02 13.81
N ARG A 101 -7.03 2.90 13.22
CA ARG A 101 -6.43 2.68 11.90
C ARG A 101 -5.62 1.38 11.83
N ARG A 102 -4.71 1.15 12.77
CA ARG A 102 -3.88 -0.08 12.73
C ARG A 102 -4.69 -1.37 12.90
N TRP A 103 -5.82 -1.33 13.60
CA TRP A 103 -6.71 -2.49 13.74
C TRP A 103 -7.54 -2.73 12.48
N LEU A 104 -8.01 -1.66 11.82
CA LEU A 104 -8.67 -1.75 10.53
C LEU A 104 -7.72 -2.25 9.44
N MET A 105 -6.48 -1.74 9.41
CA MET A 105 -5.44 -2.21 8.51
C MET A 105 -5.13 -3.69 8.74
N TRP A 106 -5.00 -4.11 10.01
CA TRP A 106 -4.84 -5.53 10.35
C TRP A 106 -6.01 -6.40 9.85
N ALA A 107 -7.26 -5.98 10.09
CA ALA A 107 -8.41 -6.71 9.58
C ALA A 107 -8.44 -6.77 8.04
N GLY A 108 -8.05 -5.67 7.37
CA GLY A 108 -7.92 -5.60 5.91
C GLY A 108 -6.92 -6.61 5.36
N VAL A 109 -5.71 -6.68 5.91
CA VAL A 109 -4.69 -7.64 5.44
C VAL A 109 -5.09 -9.10 5.72
N ARG A 110 -5.86 -9.37 6.80
CA ARG A 110 -6.45 -10.71 7.06
C ARG A 110 -7.53 -11.07 6.05
N TRP A 111 -8.38 -10.12 5.64
CA TRP A 111 -9.32 -10.35 4.55
C TRP A 111 -8.59 -10.58 3.22
N GLY A 112 -7.55 -9.81 2.92
CA GLY A 112 -6.72 -10.01 1.73
C GLY A 112 -6.04 -11.40 1.69
N ALA A 113 -5.70 -11.97 2.85
CA ALA A 113 -5.16 -13.32 2.94
C ALA A 113 -6.13 -14.40 2.43
N VAL A 114 -7.45 -14.15 2.45
CA VAL A 114 -8.47 -15.07 1.89
C VAL A 114 -8.30 -15.22 0.37
N ALA A 115 -7.88 -14.16 -0.32
CA ALA A 115 -7.74 -14.18 -1.77
C ALA A 115 -6.54 -15.02 -2.24
N SER A 116 -5.52 -15.21 -1.39
CA SER A 116 -4.29 -15.93 -1.74
C SER A 116 -4.25 -17.36 -1.15
N PRO A 117 -4.17 -18.43 -1.98
CA PRO A 117 -4.08 -19.81 -1.48
C PRO A 117 -2.95 -20.03 -0.48
N VAL A 118 -1.82 -19.36 -0.67
CA VAL A 118 -0.62 -19.45 0.19
C VAL A 118 -0.87 -18.81 1.55
N ARG A 119 -1.72 -17.76 1.62
CA ARG A 119 -1.97 -16.98 2.84
C ARG A 119 -3.22 -17.41 3.61
N ARG A 120 -4.11 -18.20 3.00
CA ARG A 120 -5.35 -18.75 3.61
C ARG A 120 -5.15 -19.54 4.92
N PRO A 121 -4.10 -20.37 5.07
CA PRO A 121 -3.94 -21.17 6.29
C PRO A 121 -3.91 -20.30 7.56
N GLY A 122 -4.63 -20.75 8.60
CA GLY A 122 -4.65 -20.08 9.91
C GLY A 122 -5.68 -18.95 10.06
N LEU A 123 -6.48 -18.64 9.04
CA LEU A 123 -7.52 -17.62 9.12
C LEU A 123 -8.61 -17.93 10.15
N ALA A 124 -9.01 -19.20 10.29
CA ALA A 124 -10.08 -19.61 11.21
C ALA A 124 -9.85 -19.16 12.66
N ARG A 125 -8.57 -19.07 13.08
CA ARG A 125 -8.21 -18.60 14.43
C ARG A 125 -8.38 -17.10 14.62
N ASP A 126 -8.26 -16.30 13.55
CA ASP A 126 -8.42 -14.85 13.58
C ASP A 126 -9.82 -14.39 13.20
N LEU A 127 -10.59 -15.25 12.54
CA LEU A 127 -11.89 -14.93 11.97
C LEU A 127 -12.85 -14.25 12.97
N PRO A 128 -12.99 -14.69 14.24
CA PRO A 128 -13.86 -14.01 15.20
C PRO A 128 -13.44 -12.56 15.45
N ALA A 129 -12.13 -12.30 15.59
CA ALA A 129 -11.60 -10.96 15.80
C ALA A 129 -11.74 -10.08 14.56
N VAL A 130 -11.46 -10.66 13.37
CA VAL A 130 -11.63 -9.97 12.08
C VAL A 130 -13.09 -9.56 11.90
N LEU A 131 -14.05 -10.47 12.13
CA LEU A 131 -15.47 -10.19 12.03
C LEU A 131 -15.92 -9.13 13.03
N ALA A 132 -15.50 -9.24 14.30
CA ALA A 132 -15.85 -8.25 15.32
C ALA A 132 -15.37 -6.84 14.93
N ILE A 133 -14.12 -6.71 14.48
CA ILE A 133 -13.57 -5.42 14.01
C ILE A 133 -14.35 -4.92 12.80
N SER A 134 -14.62 -5.78 11.82
CA SER A 134 -15.37 -5.40 10.62
C SER A 134 -16.78 -4.91 10.97
N VAL A 135 -17.52 -5.62 11.82
CA VAL A 135 -18.87 -5.23 12.26
C VAL A 135 -18.86 -3.88 12.98
N LEU A 136 -17.88 -3.65 13.86
CA LEU A 136 -17.72 -2.37 14.55
C LEU A 136 -17.33 -1.23 13.60
N ALA A 137 -16.56 -1.53 12.55
CA ALA A 137 -16.09 -0.54 11.59
C ALA A 137 -17.18 -0.12 10.59
N VAL A 138 -18.06 -1.05 10.18
CA VAL A 138 -19.10 -0.81 9.16
C VAL A 138 -19.91 0.47 9.37
N PRO A 139 -20.52 0.75 10.54
CA PRO A 139 -21.35 1.94 10.73
C PRO A 139 -20.58 3.25 10.60
N LEU A 140 -19.26 3.23 10.82
CA LEU A 140 -18.38 4.39 10.66
C LEU A 140 -17.86 4.52 9.22
N VAL A 141 -17.36 3.42 8.66
CA VAL A 141 -16.59 3.44 7.42
C VAL A 141 -17.50 3.48 6.20
N VAL A 142 -18.56 2.67 6.16
CA VAL A 142 -19.39 2.51 4.96
C VAL A 142 -20.13 3.80 4.59
N PRO A 143 -20.86 4.49 5.50
CA PRO A 143 -21.59 5.70 5.11
C PRO A 143 -20.68 6.80 4.55
N VAL A 144 -19.54 7.06 5.19
CA VAL A 144 -18.58 8.07 4.74
C VAL A 144 -17.96 7.66 3.40
N SER A 145 -17.60 6.39 3.25
CA SER A 145 -17.00 5.89 2.01
C SER A 145 -17.98 5.92 0.84
N LEU A 146 -19.28 5.75 1.08
CA LEU A 146 -20.32 5.94 0.06
C LEU A 146 -20.42 7.40 -0.39
N VAL A 147 -20.42 8.35 0.55
CA VAL A 147 -20.43 9.79 0.24
C VAL A 147 -19.20 10.18 -0.57
N VAL A 148 -18.01 9.75 -0.14
CA VAL A 148 -16.76 9.97 -0.88
C VAL A 148 -16.82 9.33 -2.26
N GLY A 149 -17.31 8.09 -2.36
CA GLY A 149 -17.46 7.38 -3.63
C GLY A 149 -18.39 8.10 -4.62
N ILE A 150 -19.51 8.64 -4.14
CA ILE A 150 -20.42 9.46 -4.96
C ILE A 150 -19.71 10.74 -5.42
N GLY A 151 -19.00 11.43 -4.52
CA GLY A 151 -18.24 12.63 -4.87
C GLY A 151 -17.20 12.38 -5.96
N LEU A 152 -16.43 11.28 -5.84
CA LEU A 152 -15.43 10.88 -6.84
C LEU A 152 -16.08 10.50 -8.18
N ALA A 153 -17.26 9.87 -8.17
CA ALA A 153 -17.99 9.55 -9.39
C ALA A 153 -18.48 10.82 -10.10
N VAL A 154 -18.99 11.80 -9.35
CA VAL A 154 -19.38 13.11 -9.89
C VAL A 154 -18.17 13.83 -10.49
N ASP A 155 -17.06 13.90 -9.78
CA ASP A 155 -15.81 14.50 -10.25
C ASP A 155 -15.35 13.88 -11.58
N ALA A 156 -15.32 12.55 -11.67
CA ALA A 156 -14.95 11.84 -12.90
C ALA A 156 -15.90 12.12 -14.09
N VAL A 157 -17.19 12.31 -13.82
CA VAL A 157 -18.18 12.68 -14.87
C VAL A 157 -17.95 14.12 -15.33
N VAL A 158 -17.74 15.05 -14.39
CA VAL A 158 -17.48 16.46 -14.69
C VAL A 158 -16.20 16.62 -15.50
N ASP A 159 -15.11 16.00 -15.07
CA ASP A 159 -13.81 16.05 -15.75
C ASP A 159 -13.89 15.55 -17.20
N ARG A 160 -14.59 14.42 -17.42
CA ARG A 160 -14.82 13.89 -18.77
C ARG A 160 -15.69 14.80 -19.63
N ALA A 161 -16.72 15.41 -19.05
CA ALA A 161 -17.59 16.34 -19.75
C ALA A 161 -16.84 17.63 -20.15
N LEU A 162 -16.04 18.20 -19.25
CA LEU A 162 -15.20 19.36 -19.55
C LEU A 162 -14.16 19.04 -20.61
N THR A 163 -13.46 17.92 -20.48
CA THR A 163 -12.47 17.47 -21.46
C THR A 163 -13.09 17.33 -22.85
N LEU A 164 -14.30 16.78 -22.94
CA LEU A 164 -15.03 16.67 -24.21
C LEU A 164 -15.41 18.06 -24.75
N ALA A 165 -15.95 18.95 -23.92
CA ALA A 165 -16.34 20.29 -24.32
C ALA A 165 -15.15 21.12 -24.82
N LEU A 166 -14.00 21.04 -24.13
CA LEU A 166 -12.75 21.69 -24.53
C LEU A 166 -12.23 21.18 -25.88
N ARG A 167 -12.26 19.85 -26.09
CA ARG A 167 -11.91 19.24 -27.38
C ARG A 167 -12.84 19.70 -28.51
N LEU A 168 -14.14 19.82 -28.24
CA LEU A 168 -15.13 20.30 -29.23
C LEU A 168 -15.00 21.79 -29.55
N THR A 169 -14.48 22.59 -28.61
CA THR A 169 -14.24 24.04 -28.78
C THR A 169 -12.84 24.37 -29.30
N GLY A 170 -12.08 23.38 -29.77
CA GLY A 170 -10.76 23.57 -30.37
C GLY A 170 -9.64 23.88 -29.38
N HIS A 171 -9.85 23.63 -28.09
CA HIS A 171 -8.85 23.80 -27.03
C HIS A 171 -8.45 22.41 -26.49
N PRO A 172 -7.62 21.64 -27.22
CA PRO A 172 -7.14 20.35 -26.71
C PRO A 172 -6.34 20.55 -25.43
N ALA A 173 -6.44 19.60 -24.50
CA ALA A 173 -5.59 19.59 -23.32
C ALA A 173 -4.11 19.46 -23.73
N ASP A 174 -3.23 20.15 -23.01
CA ASP A 174 -1.79 20.05 -23.23
C ASP A 174 -1.33 18.60 -23.05
N PRO A 175 -0.36 18.13 -23.86
CA PRO A 175 0.23 16.83 -23.64
C PRO A 175 0.87 16.76 -22.25
N PRO A 176 0.95 15.58 -21.64
CA PRO A 176 1.72 15.39 -20.41
C PRO A 176 3.15 15.95 -20.58
N GLY A 177 3.67 16.60 -19.54
CA GLY A 177 4.99 17.22 -19.60
C GLY A 177 6.10 16.19 -19.84
N SER A 178 7.19 16.61 -20.49
CA SER A 178 8.31 15.75 -20.94
C SER A 178 9.02 14.96 -19.83
N TRP A 179 8.89 15.37 -18.57
CA TRP A 179 9.40 14.63 -17.41
C TRP A 179 8.65 13.31 -17.15
N LEU A 180 7.50 13.09 -17.79
CA LEU A 180 6.82 11.79 -17.81
C LEU A 180 7.50 10.80 -18.78
N ASP A 181 8.15 11.29 -19.83
CA ASP A 181 8.87 10.45 -20.80
C ASP A 181 10.23 9.97 -20.27
N GLU A 182 10.91 10.76 -19.42
CA GLU A 182 12.18 10.39 -18.77
C GLU A 182 12.05 9.15 -17.86
N ARG A 183 10.86 8.87 -17.33
CA ARG A 183 10.58 7.74 -16.43
C ARG A 183 10.38 6.39 -17.14
N VAL A 184 10.50 6.37 -18.47
CA VAL A 184 10.40 5.15 -19.30
C VAL A 184 11.78 4.54 -19.59
N VAL A 185 12.88 5.24 -19.27
CA VAL A 185 14.23 4.70 -19.49
C VAL A 185 14.62 3.81 -18.29
N PRO A 186 14.75 2.48 -18.44
CA PRO A 186 15.26 1.65 -17.36
C PRO A 186 16.66 2.15 -16.97
N PRO A 187 17.04 2.08 -15.68
CA PRO A 187 18.35 2.54 -15.24
C PRO A 187 19.41 1.83 -16.09
N GLN A 188 20.14 2.60 -16.90
CA GLN A 188 21.28 2.08 -17.63
C GLN A 188 22.28 1.59 -16.59
N SER A 189 22.45 0.28 -16.49
CA SER A 189 23.58 -0.30 -15.79
C SER A 189 24.84 0.31 -16.41
N LYS A 190 25.53 1.17 -15.66
CA LYS A 190 26.86 1.65 -16.05
C LYS A 190 27.71 0.41 -16.35
N PRO A 191 28.29 0.26 -17.54
CA PRO A 191 29.30 -0.76 -17.75
C PRO A 191 30.47 -0.43 -16.83
N ASP A 192 30.78 -1.38 -15.95
CA ASP A 192 31.95 -1.32 -15.10
C ASP A 192 33.18 -1.29 -16.01
N SER A 193 33.86 -0.15 -16.06
CA SER A 193 35.10 0.00 -16.81
C SER A 193 36.20 -0.71 -16.05
N ARG A 194 36.53 -1.93 -16.48
CA ARG A 194 37.81 -2.60 -16.20
C ARG A 194 38.33 -3.28 -17.45
#